data_AF-A0A2Z6S1D8-F1
#
_entry.id   AF-A0A2Z6S1D8-F1
#
_cell.length_a   1.000
_cell.length_b   1.000
_cell.length_c   1.000
_cell.angle_alpha   90.00
_cell.angle_beta   90.00
_cell.angle_gamma   90.00
#
_symmetry.space_group_name_H-M   'P 1'
#
loop_
_entity.id
_entity.type
_entity.pdbx_description
1 polymer ?
#
loop_
_entity_poly.entity_id
_entity_poly.type
_entity_poly.pdbx_seq_one_letter_code
_entity_poly.pdbx_strand_id
1 'polypeptide(L)'
;MAFSSLVRLTLSIALISSFVFDVICFTPPPRFAQTSALIGNKIYYMGGVVPLPEPIISDFFYLDTSILSSTDSTTLPWTELTGLDNLFTSWGTAVAGGANKDLFVLFGGNMTPAENSSLVIVYDTSSNTWSKPTISAPQGEPARKIKTQAVVDSTGKMYIFGGSTSPDLDNSLVNDMSILDTVNWSWSTGTQNGAPDARSDYSATILNNGVIVYIGGSNLNNRYVPMSQINTYDTNSATWANIVSTGDIPSPRGGHSAVLTPDGRIIIYGGAFSISADGQYTAATPDMAVLDTTNNNFVWSQPKAGGTAPPQVAYHSASLVGDYMVVSFGNITNKGPSPNVYVLDTKDSYNWVTSMNTNTSETNSSSNVGLIVGVSVGCIVALILLGGGLFWFYRRRKVTEEVIETPGEFTDAGFTRRYESMNSATTSQNSHDFSKHLTSANAESDPSKEFHPSYSHNFPVQHDPEVEDDDKEFRILPQELQPEYLEKKFNNNDNI
;
A
#
# COMPACT_ATOMS: atom_id res chain seq x y z
N MET A 1 -50.16 -20.56 20.03
CA MET A 1 -49.39 -20.67 18.78
C MET A 1 -49.04 -19.31 18.16
N ALA A 2 -50.00 -18.44 17.83
CA ALA A 2 -49.72 -17.15 17.13
C ALA A 2 -48.68 -16.21 17.80
N PHE A 3 -48.54 -16.23 19.12
CA PHE A 3 -47.54 -15.42 19.83
C PHE A 3 -46.09 -15.87 19.53
N SER A 4 -45.88 -17.17 19.29
CA SER A 4 -44.58 -17.75 18.93
C SER A 4 -44.17 -17.39 17.49
N SER A 5 -45.12 -17.37 16.55
CA SER A 5 -44.84 -16.97 15.16
C SER A 5 -44.54 -15.48 15.03
N LEU A 6 -45.21 -14.62 15.79
CA LEU A 6 -44.95 -13.17 15.76
C LEU A 6 -43.56 -12.83 16.31
N VAL A 7 -43.18 -13.44 17.44
CA VAL A 7 -41.84 -13.28 18.04
C VAL A 7 -40.74 -13.81 17.12
N ARG A 8 -40.97 -14.93 16.42
CA ARG A 8 -40.02 -15.43 15.40
C ARG A 8 -39.92 -14.49 14.21
N LEU A 9 -41.03 -13.92 13.73
CA LEU A 9 -41.01 -12.97 12.61
C LEU A 9 -40.28 -11.67 12.98
N THR A 10 -40.50 -11.11 14.17
CA THR A 10 -39.76 -9.91 14.61
C THR A 10 -38.30 -10.21 14.90
N LEU A 11 -37.95 -11.39 15.43
CA LEU A 11 -36.54 -11.83 15.53
C LEU A 11 -35.90 -12.01 14.15
N SER A 12 -36.60 -12.60 13.17
CA SER A 12 -36.09 -12.72 11.80
C SER A 12 -35.92 -11.36 11.12
N ILE A 13 -36.86 -10.42 11.28
CA ILE A 13 -36.73 -9.06 10.74
C ILE A 13 -35.61 -8.30 11.46
N ALA A 14 -35.46 -8.45 12.78
CA ALA A 14 -34.37 -7.86 13.55
C ALA A 14 -33.00 -8.41 13.10
N LEU A 15 -32.90 -9.73 12.90
CA LEU A 15 -31.72 -10.40 12.33
C LEU A 15 -31.42 -9.86 10.92
N ILE A 16 -32.41 -9.81 10.03
CA ILE A 16 -32.23 -9.27 8.67
C ILE A 16 -31.84 -7.78 8.69
N SER A 17 -32.37 -6.97 9.62
CA SER A 17 -31.94 -5.59 9.80
C SER A 17 -30.54 -5.46 10.41
N SER A 18 -30.10 -6.41 11.24
CA SER A 18 -28.69 -6.49 11.69
C SER A 18 -27.74 -7.06 10.63
N PHE A 19 -28.28 -7.57 9.51
CA PHE A 19 -27.54 -7.94 8.30
C PHE A 19 -27.56 -6.84 7.24
N VAL A 20 -28.14 -5.66 7.53
CA VAL A 20 -27.71 -4.42 6.86
C VAL A 20 -26.36 -4.03 7.45
N PHE A 21 -25.33 -4.78 7.07
CA PHE A 21 -23.98 -4.24 7.11
C PHE A 21 -23.99 -3.01 6.21
N ASP A 22 -23.71 -1.85 6.79
CA ASP A 22 -23.09 -0.78 6.00
C ASP A 22 -21.84 -1.41 5.38
N VAL A 23 -21.88 -1.64 4.06
CA VAL A 23 -20.70 -2.06 3.31
C VAL A 23 -19.81 -0.84 3.26
N ILE A 24 -19.02 -0.66 4.32
CA ILE A 24 -17.96 0.36 4.38
C ILE A 24 -17.02 0.01 3.23
N CYS A 25 -17.14 0.78 2.15
CA CYS A 25 -16.24 0.65 1.02
C CYS A 25 -14.83 0.96 1.54
N PHE A 26 -13.95 -0.04 1.51
CA PHE A 26 -12.57 0.12 1.91
C PHE A 26 -11.96 1.32 1.18
N THR A 27 -11.29 2.21 1.91
CA THR A 27 -10.64 3.38 1.32
C THR A 27 -9.18 3.34 1.74
N PRO A 28 -8.24 3.09 0.81
CA PRO A 28 -6.83 2.96 1.16
C PRO A 28 -6.29 4.24 1.82
N PRO A 29 -5.52 4.16 2.92
CA PRO A 29 -4.89 5.35 3.51
C PRO A 29 -3.89 6.00 2.54
N PRO A 30 -3.61 7.32 2.72
CA PRO A 30 -2.61 8.05 1.95
C PRO A 30 -1.23 7.39 2.01
N ARG A 31 -0.57 7.20 0.86
CA ARG A 31 0.71 6.48 0.79
C ARG A 31 1.62 6.95 -0.34
N PHE A 32 2.86 6.47 -0.33
CA PHE A 32 3.79 6.52 -1.46
C PHE A 32 4.75 5.33 -1.42
N ALA A 33 5.52 5.10 -2.49
CA ALA A 33 6.42 3.95 -2.62
C ALA A 33 5.74 2.58 -2.41
N GLN A 34 4.43 2.52 -2.65
CA GLN A 34 3.70 1.26 -2.77
C GLN A 34 4.11 0.52 -4.04
N THR A 35 3.97 -0.80 -4.03
CA THR A 35 4.08 -1.61 -5.25
C THR A 35 2.71 -1.77 -5.88
N SER A 36 2.65 -1.93 -7.21
CA SER A 36 1.39 -2.24 -7.90
C SER A 36 1.60 -2.98 -9.22
N ALA A 37 0.61 -3.76 -9.63
CA ALA A 37 0.56 -4.40 -10.94
C ALA A 37 -0.88 -4.45 -11.46
N LEU A 38 -1.05 -4.21 -12.76
CA LEU A 38 -2.32 -4.40 -13.48
C LEU A 38 -2.46 -5.88 -13.88
N ILE A 39 -3.47 -6.56 -13.36
CA ILE A 39 -3.80 -7.96 -13.66
C ILE A 39 -5.27 -8.00 -14.11
N GLY A 40 -5.49 -8.37 -15.38
CA GLY A 40 -6.82 -8.23 -16.00
C GLY A 40 -7.33 -6.79 -15.91
N ASN A 41 -8.53 -6.62 -15.34
CA ASN A 41 -9.17 -5.31 -15.13
C ASN A 41 -9.02 -4.80 -13.68
N LYS A 42 -7.93 -5.16 -13.00
CA LYS A 42 -7.68 -4.78 -11.60
C LYS A 42 -6.25 -4.32 -11.42
N ILE A 43 -6.06 -3.12 -10.87
CA ILE A 43 -4.73 -2.70 -10.41
C ILE A 43 -4.63 -3.13 -8.95
N TYR A 44 -3.76 -4.11 -8.68
CA TYR A 44 -3.43 -4.56 -7.33
C TYR A 44 -2.34 -3.66 -6.75
N TYR A 45 -2.41 -3.38 -5.46
CA TYR A 45 -1.47 -2.57 -4.70
C TYR A 45 -1.04 -3.29 -3.44
N MET A 46 0.21 -3.09 -3.02
CA MET A 46 0.73 -3.62 -1.77
C MET A 46 1.65 -2.64 -1.05
N GLY A 47 1.36 -2.41 0.24
CA GLY A 47 2.20 -1.65 1.17
C GLY A 47 2.46 -0.21 0.74
N GLY A 48 3.68 0.26 0.96
CA GLY A 48 4.10 1.64 0.82
C GLY A 48 4.26 2.35 2.17
N VAL A 49 4.77 3.58 2.13
CA VAL A 49 4.98 4.44 3.30
C VAL A 49 3.74 5.29 3.55
N VAL A 50 3.20 5.19 4.76
CA VAL A 50 1.98 5.85 5.25
C VAL A 50 2.29 6.83 6.39
N PRO A 51 1.42 7.81 6.69
CA PRO A 51 1.53 8.62 7.90
C PRO A 51 1.39 7.79 9.18
N LEU A 52 2.30 8.01 10.14
CA LEU A 52 2.24 7.49 11.52
C LEU A 52 0.93 7.96 12.23
N PRO A 53 0.38 7.21 13.21
CA PRO A 53 1.10 6.36 14.17
C PRO A 53 1.04 4.84 13.96
N GLU A 54 0.18 4.33 13.08
CA GLU A 54 -0.06 2.88 13.00
C GLU A 54 1.08 2.13 12.29
N PRO A 55 1.59 1.01 12.84
CA PRO A 55 2.47 0.10 12.12
C PRO A 55 1.64 -0.70 11.11
N ILE A 56 1.37 -0.11 9.95
CA ILE A 56 0.56 -0.75 8.92
C ILE A 56 1.30 -1.97 8.35
N ILE A 57 0.71 -3.14 8.65
CA ILE A 57 0.94 -4.43 7.99
C ILE A 57 0.74 -4.24 6.48
N SER A 58 1.40 -5.01 5.62
CA SER A 58 1.27 -4.92 4.16
C SER A 58 -0.16 -5.26 3.72
N ASP A 59 -0.99 -4.24 3.74
CA ASP A 59 -2.31 -4.26 3.18
C ASP A 59 -2.20 -4.56 1.68
N PHE A 60 -3.14 -5.37 1.22
CA PHE A 60 -3.20 -5.82 -0.14
C PHE A 60 -4.61 -5.60 -0.64
N PHE A 61 -4.75 -4.86 -1.71
CA PHE A 61 -6.05 -4.41 -2.20
C PHE A 61 -5.96 -4.14 -3.69
N TYR A 62 -7.11 -4.02 -4.35
CA TYR A 62 -7.16 -3.60 -5.74
C TYR A 62 -8.18 -2.49 -5.99
N LEU A 63 -7.93 -1.73 -7.06
CA LEU A 63 -8.91 -0.89 -7.74
C LEU A 63 -9.50 -1.69 -8.90
N ASP A 64 -10.82 -1.90 -8.91
CA ASP A 64 -11.48 -2.44 -10.10
C ASP A 64 -11.57 -1.35 -11.18
N THR A 65 -10.98 -1.60 -12.33
CA THR A 65 -10.81 -0.58 -13.37
C THR A 65 -12.00 -0.48 -14.31
N SER A 66 -13.04 -1.29 -14.11
CA SER A 66 -14.31 -1.17 -14.85
C SER A 66 -14.97 0.21 -14.70
N ILE A 67 -14.64 0.96 -13.64
CA ILE A 67 -15.05 2.37 -13.45
C ILE A 67 -14.63 3.29 -14.60
N LEU A 68 -13.55 2.98 -15.34
CA LEU A 68 -13.16 3.74 -16.54
C LEU A 68 -14.17 3.62 -17.70
N SER A 69 -15.16 2.73 -17.57
CA SER A 69 -16.22 2.50 -18.54
C SER A 69 -17.64 2.78 -18.01
N SER A 70 -17.77 3.27 -16.76
CA SER A 70 -19.07 3.52 -16.14
C SER A 70 -19.26 5.00 -15.75
N THR A 71 -20.49 5.50 -15.96
CA THR A 71 -20.87 6.91 -15.74
C THR A 71 -21.34 7.22 -14.31
N ASP A 72 -21.59 6.19 -13.50
CA ASP A 72 -22.50 6.30 -12.35
C ASP A 72 -21.79 6.25 -10.97
N SER A 73 -20.48 6.00 -10.91
CA SER A 73 -19.78 5.81 -9.63
C SER A 73 -19.10 7.08 -9.14
N THR A 74 -19.63 7.66 -8.05
CA THR A 74 -19.00 8.79 -7.33
C THR A 74 -17.89 8.35 -6.36
N THR A 75 -17.72 7.03 -6.18
CA THR A 75 -16.66 6.43 -5.35
C THR A 75 -15.83 5.45 -6.18
N LEU A 76 -14.56 5.29 -5.82
CA LEU A 76 -13.67 4.32 -6.46
C LEU A 76 -13.96 2.91 -5.91
N PRO A 77 -14.09 1.87 -6.76
CA PRO A 77 -14.44 0.51 -6.35
C PRO A 77 -13.19 -0.23 -5.84
N TRP A 78 -12.76 0.15 -4.65
CA TRP A 78 -11.68 -0.54 -3.93
C TRP A 78 -12.18 -1.86 -3.33
N THR A 79 -11.30 -2.85 -3.27
CA THR A 79 -11.53 -4.08 -2.51
C THR A 79 -10.26 -4.45 -1.74
N GLU A 80 -10.37 -4.53 -0.42
CA GLU A 80 -9.33 -5.09 0.44
C GLU A 80 -9.31 -6.62 0.33
N LEU A 81 -8.11 -7.18 0.37
CA LEU A 81 -7.83 -8.61 0.37
C LEU A 81 -6.98 -8.95 1.60
N THR A 82 -6.91 -10.23 1.95
CA THR A 82 -6.00 -10.69 3.00
C THR A 82 -4.55 -10.41 2.59
N GLY A 83 -3.92 -9.45 3.27
CA GLY A 83 -2.51 -9.13 3.13
C GLY A 83 -1.58 -10.22 3.68
N LEU A 84 -0.31 -9.87 3.85
CA LEU A 84 0.65 -10.74 4.53
C LEU A 84 0.75 -10.35 6.01
N ASP A 85 0.29 -11.24 6.88
CA ASP A 85 0.36 -11.08 8.34
C ASP A 85 1.78 -10.70 8.79
N ASN A 86 1.88 -9.64 9.59
CA ASN A 86 3.13 -9.17 10.21
C ASN A 86 4.31 -9.01 9.22
N LEU A 87 4.05 -8.49 8.02
CA LEU A 87 5.10 -8.02 7.10
C LEU A 87 4.74 -6.61 6.65
N PHE A 88 5.60 -5.61 6.83
CA PHE A 88 5.56 -4.32 6.13
C PHE A 88 6.39 -4.42 4.84
N THR A 89 5.97 -3.74 3.77
CA THR A 89 6.71 -3.67 2.50
C THR A 89 6.62 -2.27 1.89
N SER A 90 7.72 -1.78 1.34
CA SER A 90 7.79 -0.52 0.58
C SER A 90 8.96 -0.54 -0.40
N TRP A 91 8.95 0.32 -1.42
CA TRP A 91 10.05 0.49 -2.38
C TRP A 91 10.43 -0.75 -3.20
N GLY A 92 9.61 -1.80 -3.20
CA GLY A 92 9.77 -2.97 -4.07
C GLY A 92 9.24 -2.72 -5.48
N THR A 93 9.10 -3.79 -6.26
CA THR A 93 8.46 -3.75 -7.58
C THR A 93 7.61 -4.98 -7.79
N ALA A 94 6.50 -4.86 -8.52
CA ALA A 94 5.59 -5.95 -8.80
C ALA A 94 5.20 -5.99 -10.29
N VAL A 95 4.94 -7.18 -10.82
CA VAL A 95 4.47 -7.40 -12.20
C VAL A 95 3.38 -8.47 -12.25
N ALA A 96 2.61 -8.46 -13.34
CA ALA A 96 1.69 -9.54 -13.71
C ALA A 96 2.47 -10.71 -14.34
N GLY A 97 2.88 -11.66 -13.51
CA GLY A 97 3.67 -12.84 -13.90
C GLY A 97 2.84 -14.13 -14.01
N GLY A 98 3.53 -15.25 -14.23
CA GLY A 98 2.92 -16.55 -14.49
C GLY A 98 2.48 -16.72 -15.95
N ALA A 99 2.12 -17.95 -16.32
CA ALA A 99 1.82 -18.31 -17.70
C ALA A 99 0.61 -17.55 -18.28
N ASN A 100 -0.38 -17.20 -17.43
CA ASN A 100 -1.57 -16.46 -17.86
C ASN A 100 -1.53 -14.97 -17.47
N LYS A 101 -0.42 -14.48 -16.90
CA LYS A 101 -0.29 -13.13 -16.31
C LYS A 101 -1.30 -12.85 -15.20
N ASP A 102 -1.64 -13.89 -14.44
CA ASP A 102 -2.61 -13.96 -13.34
C ASP A 102 -1.96 -13.94 -11.93
N LEU A 103 -0.64 -13.87 -11.87
CA LEU A 103 0.10 -13.81 -10.61
C LEU A 103 0.61 -12.39 -10.33
N PHE A 104 0.35 -11.86 -9.14
CA PHE A 104 1.04 -10.67 -8.63
C PHE A 104 2.40 -11.12 -8.09
N VAL A 105 3.46 -10.89 -8.85
CA VAL A 105 4.83 -11.28 -8.49
C VAL A 105 5.56 -10.07 -7.93
N LEU A 106 5.69 -10.02 -6.61
CA LEU A 106 6.45 -9.00 -5.87
C LEU A 106 7.93 -9.40 -5.79
N PHE A 107 8.82 -8.44 -6.09
CA PHE A 107 10.26 -8.57 -5.90
C PHE A 107 10.81 -7.46 -4.99
N GLY A 108 11.75 -7.83 -4.11
CA GLY A 108 12.61 -6.90 -3.39
C GLY A 108 11.86 -6.07 -2.36
N GLY A 109 12.13 -4.77 -2.31
CA GLY A 109 11.55 -3.84 -1.35
C GLY A 109 12.17 -3.92 0.05
N ASN A 110 12.02 -2.83 0.80
CA ASN A 110 12.30 -2.79 2.22
C ASN A 110 11.17 -3.55 2.94
N MET A 111 11.52 -4.66 3.59
CA MET A 111 10.59 -5.60 4.21
C MET A 111 10.93 -5.82 5.67
N THR A 112 9.98 -5.62 6.57
CA THR A 112 10.16 -5.80 8.02
C THR A 112 9.00 -6.58 8.63
N PRO A 113 9.24 -7.47 9.61
CA PRO A 113 10.54 -7.86 10.15
C PRO A 113 11.26 -8.82 9.19
N ALA A 114 12.58 -8.96 9.36
CA ALA A 114 13.44 -9.62 8.38
C ALA A 114 13.12 -11.11 8.21
N GLU A 115 12.74 -11.78 9.30
CA GLU A 115 12.39 -13.21 9.37
C GLU A 115 11.13 -13.58 8.56
N ASN A 116 10.19 -12.64 8.39
CA ASN A 116 8.99 -12.84 7.58
C ASN A 116 9.23 -12.50 6.10
N SER A 117 10.29 -11.74 5.80
CA SER A 117 10.62 -11.29 4.45
C SER A 117 10.99 -12.45 3.51
N SER A 118 10.82 -12.25 2.22
CA SER A 118 11.37 -13.13 1.17
C SER A 118 11.71 -12.29 -0.05
N LEU A 119 12.61 -12.75 -0.91
CA LEU A 119 13.05 -11.95 -2.06
C LEU A 119 11.95 -11.81 -3.12
N VAL A 120 11.21 -12.91 -3.33
CA VAL A 120 10.03 -12.98 -4.19
C VAL A 120 8.86 -13.49 -3.35
N ILE A 121 7.70 -12.84 -3.51
CA ILE A 121 6.44 -13.27 -2.91
C ILE A 121 5.35 -13.17 -3.99
N VAL A 122 4.47 -14.15 -4.04
CA VAL A 122 3.51 -14.31 -5.14
C VAL A 122 2.09 -14.42 -4.60
N TYR A 123 1.17 -13.63 -5.13
CA TYR A 123 -0.27 -13.83 -4.94
C TYR A 123 -0.90 -14.35 -6.22
N ASP A 124 -1.58 -15.50 -6.12
CA ASP A 124 -2.38 -16.07 -7.20
C ASP A 124 -3.80 -15.47 -7.15
N THR A 125 -4.19 -14.76 -8.22
CA THR A 125 -5.50 -14.08 -8.29
C THR A 125 -6.67 -15.02 -8.58
N SER A 126 -6.41 -16.25 -9.03
CA SER A 126 -7.43 -17.28 -9.26
C SER A 126 -7.77 -18.04 -7.99
N SER A 127 -6.78 -18.42 -7.19
CA SER A 127 -6.98 -19.10 -5.90
C SER A 127 -7.15 -18.14 -4.72
N ASN A 128 -6.77 -16.87 -4.88
CA ASN A 128 -6.68 -15.84 -3.83
C ASN A 128 -5.70 -16.21 -2.70
N THR A 129 -4.57 -16.84 -3.04
CA THR A 129 -3.58 -17.33 -2.05
C THR A 129 -2.18 -16.76 -2.26
N TRP A 130 -1.51 -16.43 -1.15
CA TRP A 130 -0.08 -16.12 -1.12
C TRP A 130 0.78 -17.37 -1.17
N SER A 131 1.94 -17.27 -1.81
CA SER A 131 2.98 -18.31 -1.83
C SER A 131 4.39 -17.70 -1.90
N LYS A 132 5.37 -18.49 -1.46
CA LYS A 132 6.81 -18.21 -1.58
C LYS A 132 7.39 -19.31 -2.49
N PRO A 133 7.55 -19.08 -3.80
CA PRO A 133 7.98 -20.12 -4.73
C PRO A 133 9.42 -20.54 -4.45
N THR A 134 9.73 -21.82 -4.64
CA THR A 134 11.13 -22.31 -4.67
C THR A 134 11.72 -21.96 -6.03
N ILE A 135 12.62 -20.99 -6.07
CA ILE A 135 13.23 -20.50 -7.32
C ILE A 135 14.60 -21.13 -7.51
N SER A 136 14.85 -21.72 -8.68
CA SER A 136 16.16 -22.25 -9.05
C SER A 136 17.15 -21.11 -9.30
N ALA A 137 18.28 -21.11 -8.57
CA ALA A 137 19.26 -20.02 -8.59
C ALA A 137 20.67 -20.51 -9.01
N PRO A 138 20.86 -21.00 -10.26
CA PRO A 138 22.11 -21.65 -10.69
C PRO A 138 23.31 -20.70 -10.74
N GLN A 139 23.09 -19.39 -10.77
CA GLN A 139 24.12 -18.34 -10.74
C GLN A 139 24.19 -17.61 -9.37
N GLY A 140 23.52 -18.15 -8.35
CA GLY A 140 23.24 -17.46 -7.09
C GLY A 140 21.89 -16.73 -7.09
N GLU A 141 21.36 -16.47 -5.91
CA GLU A 141 20.16 -15.63 -5.73
C GLU A 141 20.58 -14.15 -5.81
N PRO A 142 19.87 -13.28 -6.56
CA PRO A 142 20.25 -11.88 -6.65
C PRO A 142 20.01 -11.14 -5.33
N ALA A 143 20.80 -10.09 -5.09
CA ALA A 143 20.60 -9.24 -3.92
C ALA A 143 19.20 -8.60 -3.91
N ARG A 144 18.58 -8.52 -2.73
CA ARG A 144 17.37 -7.70 -2.50
C ARG A 144 17.63 -6.27 -2.96
N LYS A 145 16.72 -5.72 -3.76
CA LYS A 145 16.81 -4.35 -4.25
C LYS A 145 15.56 -3.53 -3.90
N ILE A 146 15.76 -2.23 -3.74
CA ILE A 146 14.71 -1.22 -3.58
C ILE A 146 14.84 -0.17 -4.69
N LYS A 147 13.80 0.66 -4.88
CA LYS A 147 13.83 1.79 -5.82
C LYS A 147 14.17 1.39 -7.26
N THR A 148 13.76 0.19 -7.66
CA THR A 148 13.84 -0.36 -9.01
C THR A 148 12.44 -0.52 -9.57
N GLN A 149 12.29 -0.47 -10.90
CA GLN A 149 11.06 -0.84 -11.59
C GLN A 149 11.36 -2.03 -12.51
N ALA A 150 10.64 -3.12 -12.30
CA ALA A 150 10.66 -4.29 -13.16
C ALA A 150 9.62 -4.19 -14.28
N VAL A 151 9.87 -4.93 -15.36
CA VAL A 151 8.94 -5.14 -16.46
C VAL A 151 8.85 -6.63 -16.79
N VAL A 152 7.73 -7.08 -17.36
CA VAL A 152 7.53 -8.47 -17.78
C VAL A 152 7.30 -8.54 -19.29
N ASP A 153 7.99 -9.44 -19.97
CA ASP A 153 7.87 -9.62 -21.42
C ASP A 153 6.63 -10.46 -21.82
N SER A 154 6.56 -10.85 -23.09
CA SER A 154 5.52 -11.77 -23.60
C SER A 154 5.76 -13.23 -23.20
N THR A 155 6.95 -13.61 -22.72
CA THR A 155 7.31 -14.98 -22.32
C THR A 155 7.12 -15.26 -20.83
N GLY A 156 6.86 -14.22 -20.03
CA GLY A 156 6.73 -14.30 -18.57
C GLY A 156 8.06 -14.10 -17.83
N LYS A 157 9.09 -13.55 -18.49
CA LYS A 157 10.35 -13.15 -17.87
C LYS A 157 10.23 -11.74 -17.31
N MET A 158 10.47 -11.62 -16.00
CA MET A 158 10.54 -10.37 -15.27
C MET A 158 11.98 -9.87 -15.25
N TYR A 159 12.21 -8.68 -15.79
CA TYR A 159 13.52 -8.03 -15.90
C TYR A 159 13.65 -6.96 -14.82
N ILE A 160 14.66 -7.11 -13.96
CA ILE A 160 14.96 -6.22 -12.83
C ILE A 160 16.38 -5.69 -13.02
N PHE A 161 16.49 -4.39 -13.30
CA PHE A 161 17.78 -3.71 -13.46
C PHE A 161 18.08 -2.86 -12.22
N GLY A 162 19.36 -2.68 -11.90
CA GLY A 162 19.85 -1.64 -10.97
C GLY A 162 19.04 -1.48 -9.67
N GLY A 163 18.80 -0.25 -9.25
CA GLY A 163 18.22 0.07 -7.93
C GLY A 163 19.28 0.12 -6.83
N SER A 164 18.82 0.07 -5.57
CA SER A 164 19.68 0.11 -4.38
C SER A 164 19.58 -1.19 -3.57
N THR A 165 20.69 -1.68 -3.02
CA THR A 165 20.73 -2.83 -2.10
C THR A 165 20.55 -2.45 -0.62
N SER A 166 20.55 -1.15 -0.29
CA SER A 166 20.31 -0.63 1.06
C SER A 166 19.25 0.50 1.05
N PRO A 167 18.42 0.66 2.11
CA PRO A 167 17.67 1.89 2.33
C PRO A 167 18.58 3.11 2.56
N ASP A 168 19.80 2.91 3.05
CA ASP A 168 20.75 3.99 3.32
C ASP A 168 21.30 4.58 2.02
N LEU A 169 21.45 5.91 2.05
CA LEU A 169 21.93 6.70 0.92
C LEU A 169 23.46 6.64 0.82
N ASP A 170 23.91 6.60 -0.43
CA ASP A 170 25.30 6.57 -0.90
C ASP A 170 26.03 5.21 -0.77
N ASN A 171 26.61 4.77 -1.91
CA ASN A 171 27.35 3.51 -2.15
C ASN A 171 26.57 2.18 -2.20
N SER A 172 25.25 2.19 -2.20
CA SER A 172 24.38 0.99 -2.30
C SER A 172 23.73 0.76 -3.68
N LEU A 173 23.94 1.67 -4.65
CA LEU A 173 23.40 1.54 -6.02
C LEU A 173 24.13 0.48 -6.84
N VAL A 174 23.38 -0.28 -7.63
CA VAL A 174 23.88 -1.34 -8.53
C VAL A 174 23.43 -1.15 -9.98
N ASN A 175 24.07 -1.87 -10.91
CA ASN A 175 23.74 -1.89 -12.35
C ASN A 175 23.67 -3.32 -12.93
N ASP A 176 23.41 -4.32 -12.11
CA ASP A 176 23.18 -5.69 -12.57
C ASP A 176 21.76 -5.85 -13.13
N MET A 177 21.59 -6.85 -14.01
CA MET A 177 20.32 -7.26 -14.60
C MET A 177 19.95 -8.64 -14.07
N SER A 178 19.00 -8.71 -13.14
CA SER A 178 18.41 -9.95 -12.64
C SER A 178 17.15 -10.29 -13.45
N ILE A 179 17.06 -11.51 -13.97
CA ILE A 179 15.93 -11.96 -14.79
C ILE A 179 15.27 -13.17 -14.11
N LEU A 180 14.01 -13.02 -13.71
CA LEU A 180 13.19 -14.08 -13.14
C LEU A 180 12.25 -14.65 -14.20
N ASP A 181 12.38 -15.94 -14.49
CA ASP A 181 11.36 -16.67 -15.23
C ASP A 181 10.18 -16.96 -14.30
N THR A 182 9.07 -16.22 -14.45
CA THR A 182 7.88 -16.35 -13.57
C THR A 182 6.98 -17.54 -13.94
N VAL A 183 7.32 -18.29 -14.99
CA VAL A 183 6.62 -19.51 -15.41
C VAL A 183 7.33 -20.74 -14.87
N ASN A 184 8.66 -20.78 -15.00
CA ASN A 184 9.50 -21.92 -14.65
C ASN A 184 10.22 -21.76 -13.29
N TRP A 185 10.06 -20.61 -12.63
CA TRP A 185 10.70 -20.23 -11.37
C TRP A 185 12.22 -20.47 -11.38
N SER A 186 12.91 -19.77 -12.28
CA SER A 186 14.38 -19.77 -12.33
C SER A 186 14.97 -18.37 -12.50
N TRP A 187 16.08 -18.13 -11.80
CA TRP A 187 16.91 -16.94 -11.93
C TRP A 187 17.93 -17.11 -13.05
N SER A 188 18.17 -16.01 -13.77
CA SER A 188 19.26 -15.85 -14.71
C SER A 188 19.77 -14.40 -14.70
N THR A 189 21.01 -14.18 -15.12
CA THR A 189 21.63 -12.85 -15.17
C THR A 189 21.66 -12.36 -16.62
N GLY A 190 21.19 -11.14 -16.87
CA GLY A 190 21.35 -10.47 -18.16
C GLY A 190 22.77 -9.91 -18.33
N THR A 191 23.16 -9.55 -19.55
CA THR A 191 24.52 -9.03 -19.77
C THR A 191 24.73 -7.69 -19.06
N GLN A 192 25.92 -7.51 -18.48
CA GLN A 192 26.42 -6.21 -18.01
C GLN A 192 27.20 -5.45 -19.10
N ASN A 193 27.50 -6.09 -20.24
CA ASN A 193 28.24 -5.44 -21.31
C ASN A 193 27.40 -4.33 -21.96
N GLY A 194 27.89 -3.09 -21.91
CA GLY A 194 27.15 -1.90 -22.36
C GLY A 194 26.03 -1.45 -21.42
N ALA A 195 25.87 -2.07 -20.24
CA ALA A 195 24.90 -1.65 -19.25
C ALA A 195 25.20 -0.22 -18.76
N PRO A 196 24.17 0.60 -18.47
CA PRO A 196 24.39 1.93 -17.91
C PRO A 196 24.98 1.92 -16.49
N ASP A 197 25.43 3.10 -16.05
CA ASP A 197 25.83 3.34 -14.67
C ASP A 197 24.72 3.02 -13.67
N ALA A 198 25.13 2.59 -12.48
CA ALA A 198 24.28 2.25 -11.35
C ALA A 198 23.34 3.39 -10.98
N ARG A 199 22.04 3.06 -10.90
CA ARG A 199 20.96 4.04 -10.73
C ARG A 199 19.72 3.45 -10.07
N SER A 200 18.98 4.30 -9.35
CA SER A 200 17.65 4.01 -8.80
C SER A 200 16.63 5.05 -9.25
N ASP A 201 15.37 4.85 -8.87
CA ASP A 201 14.27 5.84 -9.01
C ASP A 201 13.96 6.25 -10.47
N TYR A 202 14.48 5.49 -11.44
CA TYR A 202 14.18 5.59 -12.86
C TYR A 202 12.82 4.93 -13.16
N SER A 203 12.24 5.19 -14.33
CA SER A 203 11.12 4.40 -14.85
C SER A 203 11.57 3.38 -15.91
N ALA A 204 11.00 2.17 -15.89
CA ALA A 204 11.19 1.16 -16.91
C ALA A 204 9.88 0.86 -17.65
N THR A 205 9.96 0.64 -18.96
CA THR A 205 8.80 0.34 -19.80
C THR A 205 9.21 -0.56 -20.95
N ILE A 206 8.53 -1.68 -21.17
CA ILE A 206 8.83 -2.62 -22.26
C ILE A 206 7.95 -2.35 -23.47
N LEU A 207 8.58 -2.18 -24.63
CA LEU A 207 7.93 -1.98 -25.92
C LEU A 207 7.42 -3.31 -26.51
N ASN A 208 6.45 -3.23 -27.41
CA ASN A 208 5.82 -4.39 -28.07
C ASN A 208 6.80 -5.29 -28.87
N ASN A 209 8.01 -4.79 -29.17
CA ASN A 209 9.08 -5.53 -29.84
C ASN A 209 10.07 -6.22 -28.86
N GLY A 210 9.85 -6.12 -27.55
CA GLY A 210 10.76 -6.65 -26.53
C GLY A 210 11.89 -5.71 -26.10
N VAL A 211 11.93 -4.47 -26.59
CA VAL A 211 12.92 -3.48 -26.12
C VAL A 211 12.43 -2.82 -24.83
N ILE A 212 13.17 -3.00 -23.74
CA ILE A 212 12.96 -2.27 -22.49
C ILE A 212 13.61 -0.89 -22.59
N VAL A 213 12.86 0.15 -22.22
CA VAL A 213 13.29 1.55 -22.21
C VAL A 213 13.42 2.01 -20.76
N TYR A 214 14.58 2.56 -20.41
CA TYR A 214 14.91 3.08 -19.07
C TYR A 214 15.09 4.60 -19.14
N ILE A 215 14.32 5.33 -18.34
CA ILE A 215 14.24 6.79 -18.37
C ILE A 215 14.54 7.39 -16.99
N GLY A 216 15.43 8.39 -16.96
CA GLY A 216 15.75 9.16 -15.76
C GLY A 216 16.38 8.35 -14.62
N GLY A 217 16.00 8.70 -13.39
CA GLY A 217 16.58 8.18 -12.15
C GLY A 217 17.77 9.00 -11.65
N SER A 218 18.34 8.56 -10.52
CA SER A 218 19.55 9.12 -9.91
C SER A 218 20.67 8.10 -9.88
N ASN A 219 21.91 8.53 -10.14
CA ASN A 219 23.11 7.69 -10.08
C ASN A 219 23.93 7.93 -8.80
N LEU A 220 25.08 7.27 -8.70
CA LEU A 220 26.06 7.51 -7.64
C LEU A 220 26.41 9.01 -7.54
N ASN A 221 26.46 9.54 -6.32
CA ASN A 221 26.54 10.99 -5.99
C ASN A 221 25.23 11.78 -6.19
N ASN A 222 24.07 11.12 -6.19
CA ASN A 222 22.73 11.74 -6.26
C ASN A 222 22.52 12.69 -7.45
N ARG A 223 23.21 12.46 -8.59
CA ARG A 223 23.00 13.23 -9.81
C ARG A 223 21.89 12.56 -10.63
N TYR A 224 20.94 13.36 -11.10
CA TYR A 224 19.85 12.86 -11.93
C TYR A 224 20.33 12.64 -13.36
N VAL A 225 19.94 11.51 -13.94
CA VAL A 225 20.29 11.14 -15.32
C VAL A 225 19.59 12.09 -16.30
N PRO A 226 20.29 12.67 -17.28
CA PRO A 226 19.67 13.53 -18.29
C PRO A 226 18.58 12.80 -19.08
N MET A 227 17.39 13.39 -19.21
CA MET A 227 16.27 12.80 -19.96
C MET A 227 16.56 12.65 -21.46
N SER A 228 17.61 13.29 -21.97
CA SER A 228 18.11 13.07 -23.33
C SER A 228 18.75 11.69 -23.51
N GLN A 229 19.34 11.11 -22.45
CA GLN A 229 20.04 9.83 -22.48
C GLN A 229 19.08 8.69 -22.12
N ILE A 230 18.54 8.03 -23.15
CA ILE A 230 17.64 6.90 -22.96
C ILE A 230 18.44 5.60 -23.08
N ASN A 231 18.47 4.79 -22.03
CA ASN A 231 19.09 3.47 -22.10
C ASN A 231 18.05 2.42 -22.49
N THR A 232 18.42 1.50 -23.36
CA THR A 232 17.52 0.44 -23.85
C THR A 232 18.16 -0.93 -23.72
N TYR A 233 17.36 -1.95 -23.44
CA TYR A 233 17.77 -3.36 -23.42
C TYR A 233 16.85 -4.18 -24.31
N ASP A 234 17.39 -4.79 -25.36
CA ASP A 234 16.63 -5.70 -26.22
C ASP A 234 16.62 -7.11 -25.60
N THR A 235 15.43 -7.62 -25.24
CA THR A 235 15.29 -8.93 -24.59
C THR A 235 15.57 -10.11 -25.51
N ASN A 236 15.53 -9.92 -26.83
CA ASN A 236 15.73 -10.97 -27.84
C ASN A 236 17.23 -11.20 -28.11
N SER A 237 17.99 -10.13 -28.29
CA SER A 237 19.46 -10.19 -28.48
C SER A 237 20.25 -10.14 -27.17
N ALA A 238 19.59 -9.81 -26.05
CA ALA A 238 20.21 -9.58 -24.75
C ALA A 238 21.31 -8.50 -24.80
N THR A 239 21.06 -7.38 -25.49
CA THR A 239 22.03 -6.29 -25.69
C THR A 239 21.53 -4.94 -25.19
N TRP A 240 22.42 -4.17 -24.57
CA TRP A 240 22.20 -2.77 -24.22
C TRP A 240 22.50 -1.83 -25.38
N ALA A 241 21.79 -0.69 -25.41
CA ALA A 241 22.12 0.47 -26.21
C ALA A 241 21.83 1.78 -25.44
N ASN A 242 22.37 2.89 -25.95
CA ASN A 242 22.03 4.24 -25.50
C ASN A 242 21.55 5.04 -26.71
N ILE A 243 20.35 5.62 -26.59
CA ILE A 243 19.71 6.46 -27.59
C ILE A 243 19.76 7.89 -27.07
N VAL A 244 20.39 8.78 -27.84
CA VAL A 244 20.32 10.23 -27.60
C VAL A 244 19.02 10.72 -28.22
N SER A 245 18.02 10.93 -27.36
CA SER A 245 16.72 11.47 -27.76
C SER A 245 16.78 12.96 -28.11
N THR A 246 15.78 13.42 -28.85
CA THR A 246 15.69 14.80 -29.37
C THR A 246 14.33 15.42 -29.05
N GLY A 247 14.05 16.64 -29.51
CA GLY A 247 12.79 17.34 -29.24
C GLY A 247 12.78 18.09 -27.90
N ASP A 248 11.59 18.25 -27.32
CA ASP A 248 11.36 19.04 -26.10
C ASP A 248 11.73 18.24 -24.84
N ILE A 249 13.03 18.01 -24.64
CA ILE A 249 13.56 17.17 -23.56
C ILE A 249 13.15 17.73 -22.18
N PRO A 250 12.44 16.96 -21.33
CA PRO A 250 12.01 17.41 -20.00
C PRO A 250 13.17 17.47 -19.00
N SER A 251 12.97 18.11 -17.84
CA SER A 251 13.99 18.13 -16.78
C SER A 251 14.34 16.72 -16.30
N PRO A 252 15.61 16.45 -15.92
CA PRO A 252 16.01 15.25 -15.17
C PRO A 252 15.07 15.02 -13.98
N ARG A 253 14.84 13.74 -13.63
CA ARG A 253 13.91 13.36 -12.56
C ARG A 253 14.07 11.92 -12.08
N GLY A 254 13.72 11.68 -10.84
CA GLY A 254 13.52 10.35 -10.24
C GLY A 254 12.18 10.27 -9.52
N GLY A 255 11.70 9.05 -9.24
CA GLY A 255 10.41 8.80 -8.58
C GLY A 255 9.21 9.20 -9.43
N HIS A 256 9.37 9.23 -10.76
CA HIS A 256 8.30 9.44 -11.73
C HIS A 256 7.74 8.09 -12.18
N SER A 257 6.50 8.08 -12.68
CA SER A 257 5.96 6.89 -13.35
C SER A 257 6.01 7.03 -14.86
N ALA A 258 5.90 5.89 -15.56
CA ALA A 258 5.80 5.83 -17.02
C ALA A 258 4.79 4.75 -17.43
N VAL A 259 4.10 4.97 -18.57
CA VAL A 259 3.24 3.98 -19.22
C VAL A 259 3.46 3.97 -20.73
N LEU A 260 3.39 2.78 -21.35
CA LEU A 260 3.40 2.61 -22.80
C LEU A 260 1.97 2.62 -23.34
N THR A 261 1.68 3.54 -24.25
CA THR A 261 0.43 3.57 -25.03
C THR A 261 0.48 2.62 -26.25
N PRO A 262 -0.67 2.17 -26.79
CA PRO A 262 -0.70 1.19 -27.88
C PRO A 262 -0.06 1.66 -29.19
N ASP A 263 0.07 2.98 -29.39
CA ASP A 263 0.68 3.59 -30.57
C ASP A 263 2.20 3.81 -30.46
N GLY A 264 2.82 3.39 -29.35
CA GLY A 264 4.28 3.47 -29.18
C GLY A 264 4.77 4.75 -28.50
N ARG A 265 3.90 5.58 -27.92
CA ARG A 265 4.34 6.68 -27.04
C ARG A 265 4.50 6.18 -25.60
N ILE A 266 5.62 6.53 -24.95
CA ILE A 266 5.77 6.43 -23.50
C ILE A 266 5.38 7.78 -22.88
N ILE A 267 4.38 7.78 -22.00
CA ILE A 267 3.97 8.96 -21.23
C ILE A 267 4.60 8.86 -19.85
N ILE A 268 5.32 9.90 -19.44
CA ILE A 268 5.87 10.02 -18.08
C ILE A 268 5.09 11.04 -17.25
N TYR A 269 4.98 10.79 -15.94
CA TYR A 269 4.33 11.73 -15.02
C TYR A 269 5.08 11.92 -13.68
N GLY A 270 5.11 13.16 -13.21
CA GLY A 270 5.63 13.60 -11.92
C GLY A 270 7.13 13.43 -11.73
N GLY A 271 7.54 13.14 -10.50
CA GLY A 271 8.93 12.99 -10.05
C GLY A 271 9.57 14.28 -9.53
N ALA A 272 10.78 14.13 -8.97
CA ALA A 272 11.57 15.20 -8.37
C ALA A 272 13.04 15.14 -8.84
N PHE A 273 13.78 16.26 -8.72
CA PHE A 273 15.15 16.38 -9.24
C PHE A 273 16.16 17.08 -8.31
N SER A 274 15.75 17.43 -7.09
CA SER A 274 16.69 17.80 -6.02
C SER A 274 16.04 17.64 -4.65
N ILE A 275 16.89 17.52 -3.64
CA ILE A 275 16.55 17.68 -2.23
C ILE A 275 17.33 18.91 -1.75
N SER A 276 16.67 19.93 -1.23
CA SER A 276 17.34 21.10 -0.63
C SER A 276 17.89 20.75 0.76
N ALA A 277 18.77 21.61 1.31
CA ALA A 277 19.45 21.35 2.58
C ALA A 277 18.52 21.18 3.80
N ASP A 278 17.25 21.60 3.68
CA ASP A 278 16.18 21.42 4.66
C ASP A 278 15.28 20.19 4.39
N GLY A 279 15.63 19.35 3.41
CA GLY A 279 14.91 18.12 3.08
C GLY A 279 13.70 18.29 2.15
N GLN A 280 13.44 19.50 1.62
CA GLN A 280 12.35 19.70 0.66
C GLN A 280 12.71 19.16 -0.72
N TYR A 281 11.73 18.56 -1.40
CA TYR A 281 11.90 18.05 -2.76
C TYR A 281 11.58 19.14 -3.77
N THR A 282 12.40 19.31 -4.81
CA THR A 282 12.01 20.13 -5.97
C THR A 282 11.37 19.24 -7.03
N ALA A 283 10.10 19.49 -7.34
CA ALA A 283 9.37 18.79 -8.39
C ALA A 283 10.00 19.01 -9.78
N ALA A 284 9.99 17.96 -10.59
CA ALA A 284 10.47 18.01 -11.97
C ALA A 284 9.48 18.75 -12.89
N THR A 285 9.99 19.37 -13.97
CA THR A 285 9.15 20.15 -14.90
C THR A 285 9.41 19.75 -16.37
N PRO A 286 8.36 19.74 -17.22
CA PRO A 286 6.94 19.76 -16.87
C PRO A 286 6.54 18.51 -16.07
N ASP A 287 5.37 18.53 -15.42
CA ASP A 287 4.88 17.35 -14.68
C ASP A 287 4.61 16.16 -15.61
N MET A 288 4.22 16.42 -16.87
CA MET A 288 3.96 15.41 -17.89
C MET A 288 4.81 15.66 -19.14
N ALA A 289 5.41 14.62 -19.69
CA ALA A 289 6.09 14.65 -20.99
C ALA A 289 5.90 13.32 -21.72
N VAL A 290 6.11 13.31 -23.03
CA VAL A 290 5.82 12.15 -23.87
C VAL A 290 6.98 11.87 -24.82
N LEU A 291 7.47 10.63 -24.79
CA LEU A 291 8.53 10.10 -25.63
C LEU A 291 7.91 9.25 -26.73
N ASP A 292 8.02 9.70 -27.98
CA ASP A 292 7.70 8.89 -29.15
C ASP A 292 8.86 7.92 -29.42
N THR A 293 8.59 6.61 -29.32
CA THR A 293 9.57 5.55 -29.59
C THR A 293 9.43 4.91 -30.98
N THR A 294 8.57 5.45 -31.86
CA THR A 294 8.38 4.93 -33.22
C THR A 294 9.46 5.38 -34.19
N ASN A 295 10.18 6.46 -33.85
CA ASN A 295 11.30 7.01 -34.62
C ASN A 295 12.64 6.37 -34.22
N ASN A 296 13.56 6.20 -35.17
CA ASN A 296 14.91 5.63 -34.93
C ASN A 296 15.69 6.35 -33.82
N ASN A 297 15.52 7.66 -33.71
CA ASN A 297 15.92 8.45 -32.55
C ASN A 297 14.63 8.82 -31.82
N PHE A 298 14.50 8.46 -30.55
CA PHE A 298 13.29 8.79 -29.79
C PHE A 298 13.11 10.31 -29.67
N VAL A 299 11.85 10.79 -29.71
CA VAL A 299 11.53 12.22 -29.74
C VAL A 299 10.65 12.59 -28.55
N TRP A 300 11.13 13.52 -27.73
CA TRP A 300 10.37 14.12 -26.63
C TRP A 300 9.44 15.21 -27.15
N SER A 301 8.27 15.29 -26.53
CA SER A 301 7.32 16.40 -26.62
C SER A 301 6.79 16.74 -25.23
N GLN A 302 6.39 18.01 -25.04
CA GLN A 302 5.80 18.50 -23.80
C GLN A 302 4.37 19.02 -24.05
N PRO A 303 3.43 18.12 -24.43
CA PRO A 303 2.06 18.53 -24.71
C PRO A 303 1.38 19.04 -23.43
N LYS A 304 0.69 20.17 -23.55
CA LYS A 304 -0.03 20.77 -22.43
C LYS A 304 -1.34 20.02 -22.20
N ALA A 305 -1.37 19.17 -21.19
CA ALA A 305 -2.59 18.47 -20.79
C ALA A 305 -3.72 19.45 -20.43
N GLY A 306 -4.94 19.14 -20.86
CA GLY A 306 -6.18 19.80 -20.44
C GLY A 306 -6.76 19.20 -19.16
N GLY A 307 -7.90 19.75 -18.74
CA GLY A 307 -8.51 19.45 -17.44
C GLY A 307 -7.75 20.08 -16.27
N THR A 308 -8.05 19.61 -15.05
CA THR A 308 -7.36 20.05 -13.83
C THR A 308 -6.18 19.12 -13.57
N ALA A 309 -4.96 19.61 -13.80
CA ALA A 309 -3.75 18.84 -13.54
C ALA A 309 -3.66 18.42 -12.05
N PRO A 310 -3.21 17.19 -11.74
CA PRO A 310 -2.92 16.77 -10.38
C PRO A 310 -1.82 17.61 -9.73
N PRO A 311 -1.69 17.58 -8.40
CA PRO A 311 -0.52 18.13 -7.73
C PRO A 311 0.75 17.41 -8.15
N GLN A 312 1.88 18.13 -8.10
CA GLN A 312 3.20 17.56 -8.35
C GLN A 312 3.48 16.45 -7.34
N VAL A 313 3.76 15.24 -7.85
CA VAL A 313 3.80 14.02 -7.06
C VAL A 313 4.95 13.11 -7.48
N ALA A 314 5.66 12.55 -6.51
CA ALA A 314 6.73 11.58 -6.70
C ALA A 314 6.43 10.27 -5.95
N TYR A 315 7.06 9.18 -6.35
CA TYR A 315 6.91 7.85 -5.73
C TYR A 315 5.46 7.35 -5.71
N HIS A 316 4.67 7.76 -6.70
CA HIS A 316 3.39 7.18 -7.06
C HIS A 316 3.61 5.97 -7.97
N SER A 317 2.56 5.18 -8.21
CA SER A 317 2.55 4.20 -9.29
C SER A 317 1.58 4.62 -10.39
N ALA A 318 1.78 4.11 -11.61
CA ALA A 318 0.84 4.27 -12.69
C ALA A 318 0.63 2.97 -13.47
N SER A 319 -0.50 2.87 -14.15
CA SER A 319 -0.82 1.78 -15.07
C SER A 319 -1.66 2.32 -16.22
N LEU A 320 -1.42 1.83 -17.44
CA LEU A 320 -2.33 2.11 -18.55
C LEU A 320 -3.48 1.10 -18.52
N VAL A 321 -4.70 1.60 -18.53
CA VAL A 321 -5.91 0.78 -18.65
C VAL A 321 -6.73 1.30 -19.82
N GLY A 322 -6.82 0.50 -20.88
CA GLY A 322 -7.37 0.98 -22.16
C GLY A 322 -6.56 2.16 -22.67
N ASP A 323 -7.21 3.32 -22.79
CA ASP A 323 -6.60 4.58 -23.24
C ASP A 323 -6.33 5.56 -22.08
N TYR A 324 -6.37 5.09 -20.84
CA TYR A 324 -6.25 5.92 -19.65
C TYR A 324 -5.00 5.58 -18.83
N MET A 325 -4.17 6.58 -18.55
CA MET A 325 -3.11 6.47 -17.54
C MET A 325 -3.72 6.72 -16.17
N VAL A 326 -3.73 5.69 -15.31
CA VAL A 326 -4.23 5.76 -13.94
C VAL A 326 -3.04 5.96 -13.00
N VAL A 327 -2.87 7.17 -12.49
CA VAL A 327 -1.84 7.56 -11.51
C VAL A 327 -2.40 7.41 -10.10
N SER A 328 -1.72 6.66 -9.24
CA SER A 328 -2.24 6.27 -7.92
C SER A 328 -1.30 6.62 -6.78
N PHE A 329 -1.85 7.28 -5.76
CA PHE A 329 -1.16 7.68 -4.52
C PHE A 329 0.07 8.56 -4.79
N GLY A 330 1.09 8.46 -3.94
CA GLY A 330 2.37 9.14 -4.06
C GLY A 330 2.56 10.28 -3.05
N ASN A 331 3.81 10.74 -2.95
CA ASN A 331 4.20 11.85 -2.11
C ASN A 331 4.02 13.15 -2.88
N ILE A 332 3.04 13.97 -2.48
CA ILE A 332 2.86 15.31 -3.04
C ILE A 332 4.00 16.19 -2.52
N THR A 333 4.68 16.86 -3.44
CA THR A 333 5.82 17.74 -3.14
C THR A 333 5.45 18.73 -2.04
N ASN A 334 6.21 18.68 -0.93
CA ASN A 334 6.06 19.50 0.26
C ASN A 334 4.68 19.43 0.96
N LYS A 335 3.89 18.37 0.74
CA LYS A 335 2.63 18.08 1.45
C LYS A 335 2.52 16.68 2.04
N GLY A 336 3.28 15.70 1.55
CA GLY A 336 3.28 14.34 2.08
C GLY A 336 2.42 13.35 1.28
N PRO A 337 2.13 12.15 1.86
CA PRO A 337 1.45 11.07 1.17
C PRO A 337 0.02 11.44 0.71
N SER A 338 -0.39 10.94 -0.45
CA SER A 338 -1.71 11.18 -1.05
C SER A 338 -2.56 9.90 -1.09
N PRO A 339 -3.88 9.98 -0.84
CA PRO A 339 -4.82 8.87 -1.05
C PRO A 339 -5.41 8.87 -2.48
N ASN A 340 -5.10 9.87 -3.30
CA ASN A 340 -5.83 10.16 -4.51
C ASN A 340 -5.42 9.26 -5.68
N VAL A 341 -6.38 9.00 -6.57
CA VAL A 341 -6.14 8.47 -7.91
C VAL A 341 -6.49 9.55 -8.92
N TYR A 342 -5.66 9.72 -9.93
CA TYR A 342 -5.84 10.66 -11.02
C TYR A 342 -5.82 9.92 -12.34
N VAL A 343 -6.68 10.31 -13.27
CA VAL A 343 -6.87 9.60 -14.54
C VAL A 343 -6.65 10.59 -15.69
N LEU A 344 -5.78 10.20 -16.62
CA LEU A 344 -5.43 10.97 -17.81
C LEU A 344 -5.86 10.18 -19.06
N ASP A 345 -6.74 10.76 -19.87
CA ASP A 345 -7.01 10.29 -21.24
C ASP A 345 -5.76 10.49 -22.11
N THR A 346 -5.27 9.45 -22.76
CA THR A 346 -4.02 9.49 -23.56
C THR A 346 -4.23 9.71 -25.06
N LYS A 347 -5.49 9.81 -25.52
CA LYS A 347 -5.86 10.02 -26.93
C LYS A 347 -6.19 11.49 -27.21
N ASP A 348 -7.10 12.08 -26.45
CA ASP A 348 -7.70 13.37 -26.79
C ASP A 348 -6.87 14.55 -26.25
N SER A 349 -5.72 14.82 -26.89
CA SER A 349 -4.80 15.92 -26.53
C SER A 349 -4.31 15.93 -25.07
N TYR A 350 -4.37 14.77 -24.41
CA TYR A 350 -4.07 14.56 -22.99
C TYR A 350 -5.01 15.35 -22.06
N ASN A 351 -6.05 14.71 -21.52
CA ASN A 351 -7.03 15.37 -20.64
C ASN A 351 -7.16 14.68 -19.28
N TRP A 352 -6.95 15.44 -18.20
CA TRP A 352 -7.20 14.97 -16.84
C TRP A 352 -8.71 14.92 -16.56
N VAL A 353 -9.25 13.72 -16.38
CA VAL A 353 -10.68 13.52 -16.15
C VAL A 353 -10.99 13.56 -14.64
N THR A 354 -11.92 14.45 -14.27
CA THR A 354 -12.42 14.60 -12.89
C THR A 354 -13.70 13.80 -12.64
N SER A 355 -14.36 13.33 -13.70
CA SER A 355 -15.49 12.39 -13.69
C SER A 355 -15.50 11.58 -14.98
N MET A 356 -15.90 10.32 -14.90
CA MET A 356 -15.85 9.34 -16.00
C MET A 356 -17.08 9.45 -16.92
N ASN A 357 -17.19 10.55 -17.68
CA ASN A 357 -18.30 10.70 -18.62
C ASN A 357 -17.94 10.14 -20.00
N THR A 358 -18.47 8.97 -20.34
CA THR A 358 -18.48 8.49 -21.72
C THR A 358 -19.48 9.32 -22.54
N ASN A 359 -19.03 9.86 -23.68
CA ASN A 359 -19.91 10.53 -24.63
C ASN A 359 -20.76 9.48 -25.37
N THR A 360 -21.91 9.11 -24.80
CA THR A 360 -22.95 8.32 -25.48
C THR A 360 -24.31 8.97 -25.36
N SER A 361 -25.00 9.08 -26.50
CA SER A 361 -26.25 9.85 -26.66
C SER A 361 -27.37 9.41 -25.71
N GLU A 362 -28.05 10.40 -25.13
CA GLU A 362 -29.16 10.18 -24.19
C GLU A 362 -30.26 9.27 -24.74
N THR A 363 -30.47 8.12 -24.08
CA THR A 363 -31.77 7.43 -24.10
C THR A 363 -32.31 7.35 -22.67
N ASN A 364 -33.18 8.28 -22.33
CA ASN A 364 -33.81 8.38 -21.02
C ASN A 364 -34.55 7.08 -20.63
N SER A 365 -34.09 6.40 -19.59
CA SER A 365 -34.89 5.42 -18.85
C SER A 365 -35.01 5.86 -17.38
N SER A 366 -36.22 6.27 -17.00
CA SER A 366 -36.51 6.72 -15.63
C SER A 366 -36.46 5.55 -14.65
N SER A 367 -35.59 5.61 -13.64
CA SER A 367 -35.46 4.56 -12.63
C SER A 367 -36.63 4.60 -11.63
N ASN A 368 -37.23 3.43 -11.36
CA ASN A 368 -38.46 3.31 -10.55
C ASN A 368 -38.25 3.44 -9.03
N VAL A 369 -37.15 4.07 -8.59
CA VAL A 369 -36.72 4.10 -7.17
C VAL A 369 -37.79 4.74 -6.27
N GLY A 370 -38.40 5.85 -6.70
CA GLY A 370 -39.47 6.52 -5.94
C GLY A 370 -40.72 5.64 -5.73
N LEU A 371 -41.05 4.77 -6.69
CA LEU A 371 -42.18 3.85 -6.57
C LEU A 371 -41.89 2.75 -5.53
N ILE A 372 -40.67 2.21 -5.54
CA ILE A 372 -40.22 1.15 -4.62
C ILE A 372 -40.20 1.66 -3.18
N VAL A 373 -39.68 2.88 -2.95
CA VAL A 373 -39.70 3.54 -1.63
C VAL A 373 -41.14 3.79 -1.15
N GLY A 374 -42.01 4.32 -2.01
CA GLY A 374 -43.41 4.60 -1.67
C GLY A 374 -44.21 3.36 -1.24
N VAL A 375 -44.06 2.24 -1.99
CA VAL A 375 -44.71 0.97 -1.65
C VAL A 375 -44.17 0.40 -0.33
N SER A 376 -42.86 0.49 -0.11
CA SER A 376 -42.22 -0.02 1.11
C SER A 376 -42.72 0.71 2.37
N VAL A 377 -42.79 2.05 2.34
CA VAL A 377 -43.31 2.85 3.45
C VAL A 377 -44.81 2.59 3.70
N GLY A 378 -45.61 2.47 2.63
CA GLY A 378 -47.04 2.16 2.73
C GLY A 378 -47.33 0.82 3.42
N CYS A 379 -46.57 -0.23 3.06
CA CYS A 379 -46.68 -1.55 3.69
C CYS A 379 -46.35 -1.54 5.19
N ILE A 380 -45.32 -0.80 5.60
CA ILE A 380 -44.92 -0.68 7.01
C ILE A 380 -46.02 0.01 7.84
N VAL A 381 -46.58 1.12 7.33
CA VAL A 381 -47.67 1.85 8.01
C VAL A 381 -48.93 0.97 8.15
N ALA A 382 -49.29 0.21 7.11
CA ALA A 382 -50.43 -0.70 7.16
C ALA A 382 -50.26 -1.81 8.22
N LEU A 383 -49.05 -2.38 8.35
CA LEU A 383 -48.75 -3.39 9.36
C LEU A 383 -48.82 -2.84 10.80
N ILE A 384 -48.36 -1.61 11.02
CA ILE A 384 -48.46 -0.94 12.33
C ILE A 384 -49.93 -0.71 12.72
N LEU A 385 -50.75 -0.23 11.79
CA LEU A 385 -52.19 0.00 12.03
C LEU A 385 -52.95 -1.32 12.31
N LEU A 386 -52.66 -2.38 11.56
CA LEU A 386 -53.22 -3.71 11.81
C LEU A 386 -52.81 -4.28 13.17
N GLY A 387 -51.52 -4.15 13.55
CA GLY A 387 -51.02 -4.57 14.85
C GLY A 387 -51.68 -3.82 16.01
N GLY A 388 -51.81 -2.49 15.89
CA GLY A 388 -52.50 -1.65 16.87
C GLY A 388 -53.99 -1.99 17.02
N GLY A 389 -54.69 -2.22 15.91
CA GLY A 389 -56.09 -2.63 15.89
C GLY A 389 -56.32 -3.99 16.56
N LEU A 390 -55.47 -4.98 16.27
CA LEU A 390 -55.52 -6.31 16.89
C LEU A 390 -55.22 -6.25 18.40
N PHE A 391 -54.25 -5.44 18.83
CA PHE A 391 -53.93 -5.23 20.23
C PHE A 391 -55.10 -4.56 21.00
N TRP A 392 -55.71 -3.54 20.41
CA TRP A 392 -56.89 -2.88 20.98
C TRP A 392 -58.08 -3.85 21.10
N PHE A 393 -58.33 -4.66 20.08
CA PHE A 393 -59.39 -5.67 20.10
C PHE A 393 -59.15 -6.75 21.17
N TYR A 394 -57.91 -7.25 21.29
CA TYR A 394 -57.51 -8.18 22.33
C TYR A 394 -57.72 -7.59 23.74
N ARG A 395 -57.26 -6.35 23.97
CA ARG A 395 -57.44 -5.65 25.25
C ARG A 395 -58.92 -5.43 25.58
N ARG A 396 -59.76 -5.12 24.59
CA ARG A 396 -61.21 -4.93 24.78
C ARG A 396 -61.91 -6.23 25.16
N ARG A 397 -61.50 -7.37 24.58
CA ARG A 397 -62.05 -8.70 24.89
C ARG A 397 -61.74 -9.14 26.32
N LYS A 398 -60.54 -8.84 26.82
CA LYS A 398 -60.11 -9.17 28.20
C LYS A 398 -60.85 -8.43 29.31
N VAL A 399 -61.62 -7.38 29.00
CA VAL A 399 -62.39 -6.58 29.97
C VAL A 399 -63.82 -7.14 30.14
N THR A 400 -64.21 -8.18 29.40
CA THR A 400 -65.60 -8.68 29.35
C THR A 400 -65.83 -10.03 30.05
N GLU A 401 -64.85 -10.56 30.80
CA GLU A 401 -64.88 -11.94 31.34
C GLU A 401 -64.86 -12.05 32.88
N GLU A 402 -65.04 -10.96 33.63
CA GLU A 402 -65.29 -11.01 35.07
C GLU A 402 -66.70 -10.53 35.44
N VAL A 403 -67.28 -11.18 36.46
CA VAL A 403 -68.59 -11.00 37.13
C VAL A 403 -69.72 -11.96 36.70
N ILE A 404 -69.77 -13.12 37.37
CA ILE A 404 -70.98 -13.64 38.05
C ILE A 404 -70.52 -14.32 39.35
N GLU A 405 -71.03 -13.88 40.51
CA GLU A 405 -70.85 -14.56 41.81
C GLU A 405 -72.09 -15.39 42.18
N THR A 406 -71.91 -16.49 42.91
CA THR A 406 -72.97 -17.16 43.70
C THR A 406 -72.39 -17.66 45.04
N PRO A 407 -73.03 -17.38 46.20
CA PRO A 407 -72.45 -17.63 47.52
C PRO A 407 -72.84 -18.98 48.18
N GLY A 408 -72.00 -19.44 49.11
CA GLY A 408 -72.20 -20.63 49.97
C GLY A 408 -71.03 -21.63 49.82
N GLU A 409 -70.56 -22.34 50.86
CA GLU A 409 -70.88 -22.34 52.30
C GLU A 409 -69.65 -22.88 53.08
N PHE A 410 -69.61 -22.72 54.40
CA PHE A 410 -68.50 -23.20 55.27
C PHE A 410 -68.39 -24.74 55.31
N THR A 411 -67.17 -25.30 55.27
CA THR A 411 -66.66 -26.17 56.36
C THR A 411 -65.13 -26.39 56.32
N ASP A 412 -64.59 -26.39 57.53
CA ASP A 412 -63.23 -26.69 58.03
C ASP A 412 -62.57 -28.02 57.57
N ALA A 413 -61.23 -28.00 57.38
CA ALA A 413 -60.26 -28.94 57.98
C ALA A 413 -58.83 -28.85 57.38
N GLY A 414 -57.79 -28.87 58.24
CA GLY A 414 -56.50 -29.53 57.90
C GLY A 414 -55.21 -28.70 57.74
N PHE A 415 -54.57 -28.35 58.86
CA PHE A 415 -53.11 -28.31 59.14
C PHE A 415 -52.09 -28.44 57.95
N THR A 416 -51.03 -27.63 57.84
CA THR A 416 -49.93 -27.52 58.83
C THR A 416 -49.05 -26.26 58.66
N ARG A 417 -48.46 -25.82 59.80
CA ARG A 417 -47.48 -24.74 60.08
C ARG A 417 -46.20 -24.72 59.17
N ARG A 418 -45.32 -23.68 59.16
CA ARG A 418 -45.01 -22.62 60.15
C ARG A 418 -44.30 -21.40 59.54
N TYR A 419 -44.42 -20.23 60.18
CA TYR A 419 -43.66 -18.99 59.89
C TYR A 419 -42.48 -18.77 60.87
N GLU A 420 -41.54 -17.92 60.43
CA GLU A 420 -40.44 -17.11 61.04
C GLU A 420 -40.36 -16.95 62.59
N SER A 421 -39.21 -16.61 63.24
CA SER A 421 -38.48 -15.32 63.12
C SER A 421 -37.19 -15.18 63.98
N MET A 422 -36.19 -14.39 63.49
CA MET A 422 -35.30 -13.37 64.16
C MET A 422 -34.56 -13.71 65.50
N ASN A 423 -33.30 -13.30 65.79
CA ASN A 423 -32.83 -11.90 65.97
C ASN A 423 -31.31 -11.72 66.32
N SER A 424 -30.82 -10.45 66.37
CA SER A 424 -29.51 -9.90 66.90
C SER A 424 -28.20 -10.21 66.13
N ALA A 425 -27.29 -9.28 65.75
CA ALA A 425 -26.57 -8.14 66.40
C ALA A 425 -25.36 -8.62 67.26
N THR A 426 -24.09 -8.16 67.08
CA THR A 426 -23.52 -6.82 67.45
C THR A 426 -22.02 -6.62 67.03
N THR A 427 -21.60 -5.36 66.72
CA THR A 427 -20.28 -4.65 67.03
C THR A 427 -18.94 -5.24 66.46
N SER A 428 -17.80 -4.54 66.18
CA SER A 428 -17.29 -3.17 66.43
C SER A 428 -16.32 -2.61 65.35
N GLN A 429 -15.91 -1.34 65.49
CA GLN A 429 -14.84 -0.66 64.72
C GLN A 429 -13.45 -0.78 65.38
N ASN A 430 -12.36 -0.50 64.64
CA ASN A 430 -11.41 0.61 64.91
C ASN A 430 -10.26 0.74 63.87
N SER A 431 -9.60 1.91 63.87
CA SER A 431 -8.50 2.36 62.99
C SER A 431 -7.18 2.63 63.79
N HIS A 432 -6.16 3.21 63.12
CA HIS A 432 -4.84 3.68 63.65
C HIS A 432 -3.78 2.61 63.97
N ASP A 433 -2.45 2.87 63.93
CA ASP A 433 -1.62 3.82 63.14
C ASP A 433 -0.11 3.42 63.26
N PHE A 434 0.74 4.00 62.39
CA PHE A 434 2.19 4.30 62.52
C PHE A 434 3.22 3.40 63.29
N SER A 435 4.35 3.15 62.59
CA SER A 435 5.76 3.37 63.06
C SER A 435 6.63 2.26 63.72
N LYS A 436 7.60 1.77 62.91
CA LYS A 436 9.06 1.61 63.14
C LYS A 436 9.70 0.57 64.12
N HIS A 437 10.75 -0.06 63.55
CA HIS A 437 12.11 -0.35 64.07
C HIS A 437 12.48 -1.70 64.74
N LEU A 438 13.48 -2.37 64.09
CA LEU A 438 14.64 -3.12 64.64
C LEU A 438 14.34 -4.45 65.39
N THR A 439 15.18 -5.50 65.40
CA THR A 439 16.64 -5.61 65.15
C THR A 439 17.06 -7.07 64.79
N SER A 440 18.26 -7.24 64.18
CA SER A 440 19.18 -8.42 64.27
C SER A 440 18.75 -9.83 63.79
N ALA A 441 19.62 -10.70 63.24
CA ALA A 441 21.01 -10.59 62.73
C ALA A 441 21.44 -11.90 61.98
N ASN A 442 22.66 -11.87 61.40
CA ASN A 442 23.47 -12.94 60.77
C ASN A 442 23.13 -13.21 59.27
N ALA A 443 23.99 -12.90 58.28
CA ALA A 443 25.37 -13.39 57.99
C ALA A 443 25.36 -14.83 57.44
N GLU A 444 26.04 -15.26 56.37
CA GLU A 444 27.06 -14.72 55.43
C GLU A 444 27.10 -15.66 54.17
N SER A 445 27.77 -15.43 53.01
CA SER A 445 28.69 -14.40 52.46
C SER A 445 28.79 -14.46 50.91
N ASP A 446 29.47 -13.48 50.28
CA ASP A 446 30.00 -13.43 48.89
C ASP A 446 31.52 -13.87 48.91
N PRO A 447 32.39 -13.92 47.85
CA PRO A 447 32.24 -13.41 46.48
C PRO A 447 32.95 -14.13 45.28
N SER A 448 32.63 -13.64 44.07
CA SER A 448 33.51 -13.39 42.89
C SER A 448 34.19 -14.49 42.06
N LYS A 449 34.08 -14.35 40.73
CA LYS A 449 35.14 -14.33 39.67
C LYS A 449 34.46 -14.12 38.29
N GLU A 450 34.70 -13.01 37.59
CA GLU A 450 35.79 -12.82 36.62
C GLU A 450 35.97 -13.98 35.62
N PHE A 451 35.70 -13.75 34.32
CA PHE A 451 36.51 -14.23 33.19
C PHE A 451 36.08 -13.59 31.85
N HIS A 452 36.95 -12.74 31.30
CA HIS A 452 37.13 -12.58 29.84
C HIS A 452 38.57 -13.03 29.52
N PRO A 453 38.81 -13.61 28.34
CA PRO A 453 39.86 -12.99 27.52
C PRO A 453 39.60 -13.00 26.00
N SER A 454 39.83 -11.83 25.40
CA SER A 454 40.63 -11.54 24.19
C SER A 454 40.66 -12.50 22.98
N TYR A 455 40.49 -11.90 21.80
CA TYR A 455 41.39 -12.14 20.66
C TYR A 455 41.78 -10.82 20.00
N SER A 456 43.09 -10.57 19.88
CA SER A 456 43.66 -9.49 19.09
C SER A 456 44.76 -10.07 18.19
N HIS A 457 44.85 -9.59 16.95
CA HIS A 457 45.96 -9.84 16.05
C HIS A 457 46.40 -8.53 15.40
N ASN A 458 47.58 -8.06 15.79
CA ASN A 458 48.34 -7.01 15.13
C ASN A 458 49.51 -7.66 14.37
N PHE A 459 49.82 -7.20 13.17
CA PHE A 459 51.14 -7.22 12.50
C PHE A 459 51.07 -6.30 11.25
N PRO A 460 52.19 -5.73 10.74
CA PRO A 460 52.72 -4.48 11.29
C PRO A 460 52.88 -3.35 10.24
N VAL A 461 53.23 -2.15 10.71
CA VAL A 461 53.56 -0.97 9.88
C VAL A 461 55.01 -1.06 9.38
N GLN A 462 55.27 -0.56 8.17
CA GLN A 462 56.63 -0.29 7.67
C GLN A 462 56.67 1.04 6.88
N HIS A 463 57.41 2.01 7.40
CA HIS A 463 57.94 3.21 6.70
C HIS A 463 59.14 2.78 5.82
N ASP A 464 59.67 3.46 4.79
CA ASP A 464 59.54 4.79 4.14
C ASP A 464 60.27 4.64 2.74
N PRO A 465 60.59 5.67 1.89
CA PRO A 465 60.44 7.13 1.99
C PRO A 465 59.85 7.83 0.72
N GLU A 466 59.94 9.17 0.76
CA GLU A 466 59.59 10.21 -0.22
C GLU A 466 60.11 10.07 -1.67
N VAL A 467 59.34 10.64 -2.61
CA VAL A 467 59.85 11.29 -3.84
C VAL A 467 59.00 12.56 -4.09
N GLU A 468 59.66 13.71 -4.23
CA GLU A 468 59.06 15.00 -4.62
C GLU A 468 58.83 15.07 -6.15
N ASP A 469 57.79 15.79 -6.61
CA ASP A 469 57.90 16.83 -7.66
C ASP A 469 56.55 17.55 -7.94
N ASP A 470 56.57 18.86 -7.71
CA ASP A 470 55.89 19.99 -8.40
C ASP A 470 54.46 19.89 -8.98
N ASP A 471 53.53 20.51 -8.23
CA ASP A 471 52.72 21.67 -8.65
C ASP A 471 52.23 21.78 -10.11
N LYS A 472 50.94 21.46 -10.31
CA LYS A 472 50.05 22.23 -11.21
C LYS A 472 48.67 22.45 -10.61
N GLU A 473 48.35 23.73 -10.38
CA GLU A 473 47.06 24.19 -9.86
C GLU A 473 45.87 23.72 -10.71
N PHE A 474 44.85 23.15 -10.06
CA PHE A 474 43.45 23.35 -10.45
C PHE A 474 42.61 23.58 -9.21
N ARG A 475 41.83 24.67 -9.22
CA ARG A 475 41.07 25.17 -8.06
C ARG A 475 40.08 24.14 -7.52
N ILE A 476 40.29 23.74 -6.27
CA ILE A 476 39.29 23.07 -5.43
C ILE A 476 38.47 24.15 -4.70
N LEU A 477 37.14 24.00 -4.67
CA LEU A 477 36.26 24.76 -3.78
C LEU A 477 36.03 23.96 -2.49
N PRO A 478 35.84 24.61 -1.31
CA PRO A 478 36.02 23.93 -0.03
C PRO A 478 34.99 22.84 0.25
N GLN A 479 35.49 21.71 0.75
CA GLN A 479 34.70 20.60 1.28
C GLN A 479 34.69 20.71 2.81
N GLU A 480 33.70 21.39 3.38
CA GLU A 480 33.51 21.42 4.84
C GLU A 480 32.04 21.70 5.18
N LEU A 481 31.37 20.70 5.77
CA LEU A 481 30.20 20.74 6.67
C LEU A 481 29.52 19.36 6.67
N GLN A 482 30.01 18.45 7.53
CA GLN A 482 29.21 17.32 7.98
C GLN A 482 28.34 17.75 9.18
N PRO A 483 27.15 17.16 9.34
CA PRO A 483 26.51 17.03 10.65
C PRO A 483 26.25 15.57 11.02
N GLU A 484 26.83 15.13 12.14
CA GLU A 484 26.40 13.94 12.88
C GLU A 484 24.99 14.19 13.47
N TYR A 485 23.90 13.64 12.90
CA TYR A 485 22.58 13.74 13.53
C TYR A 485 21.64 12.55 13.23
N LEU A 486 21.93 11.39 13.82
CA LEU A 486 20.96 10.30 14.00
C LEU A 486 21.10 9.60 15.35
N GLU A 487 20.79 10.28 16.46
CA GLU A 487 20.33 9.62 17.69
C GLU A 487 19.69 10.59 18.70
N LYS A 488 18.37 10.79 18.62
CA LYS A 488 17.51 11.22 19.75
C LYS A 488 16.02 11.24 19.40
N LYS A 489 15.38 10.06 19.44
CA LYS A 489 13.92 9.96 19.71
C LYS A 489 13.43 8.58 20.21
N PHE A 490 14.30 7.81 20.87
CA PHE A 490 13.92 6.63 21.65
C PHE A 490 14.59 6.66 23.02
N ASN A 491 14.05 7.49 23.92
CA ASN A 491 14.05 7.29 25.37
C ASN A 491 13.32 8.46 26.03
N ASN A 492 12.15 8.17 26.58
CA ASN A 492 11.55 8.87 27.73
C ASN A 492 10.46 7.95 28.29
N ASN A 493 10.87 7.00 29.12
CA ASN A 493 9.97 6.48 30.15
C ASN A 493 9.97 7.48 31.31
N ASP A 494 8.78 7.75 31.83
CA ASP A 494 8.42 8.28 33.16
C ASP A 494 9.53 8.80 34.08
N ASN A 495 9.39 10.04 34.58
CA ASN A 495 8.86 10.29 35.93
C ASN A 495 8.80 11.79 36.30
N ILE A 496 7.93 12.10 37.27
CA ILE A 496 7.64 13.40 37.94
C ILE A 496 6.68 14.33 37.18
#